data_AF-A0A8J7CXY8-F1
#
_entry.id   AF-A0A8J7CXY8-F1
#
_cell.length_a   1.000
_cell.length_b   1.000
_cell.length_c   1.000
_cell.angle_alpha   90.00
_cell.angle_beta   90.00
_cell.angle_gamma   90.00
#
_symmetry.space_group_name_H-M   'P 1'
#
loop_
_entity.id
_entity.type
_entity.pdbx_description
1 polymer ?
#
loop_
_entity_poly.entity_id
_entity_poly.type
_entity_poly.pdbx_seq_one_letter_code
_entity_poly.pdbx_strand_id
1 'polypeptide(L)' 'MEKQNVVPNQLYSLMAELVLDHAVREYEIRRLYEEIDLSLVRRDKKRFMKLTEELKMILEDK' A
#
# COMPACT_ATOMS: atom_id res chain seq x y z
N MET A 1 -14.00 -36.50 -19.76
CA MET A 1 -13.04 -35.43 -20.15
C MET A 1 -13.28 -34.26 -19.23
N GLU A 2 -12.55 -34.19 -18.12
CA GLU A 2 -12.58 -33.02 -17.24
C GLU A 2 -11.90 -31.87 -17.98
N LYS A 3 -12.63 -30.77 -18.21
CA LYS A 3 -12.05 -29.53 -18.70
C LYS A 3 -11.15 -29.00 -17.58
N GLN A 4 -9.86 -29.30 -17.66
CA GLN A 4 -8.87 -28.56 -16.88
C GLN A 4 -8.99 -27.09 -17.29
N ASN A 5 -9.58 -26.28 -16.41
CA ASN A 5 -9.55 -24.83 -16.49
C ASN A 5 -8.10 -24.40 -16.22
N VAL A 6 -7.24 -24.56 -17.21
CA VAL A 6 -5.85 -24.07 -17.16
C VAL A 6 -5.92 -22.57 -17.37
N VAL A 7 -6.15 -21.84 -16.28
CA VAL A 7 -5.86 -20.41 -16.26
C VAL A 7 -4.37 -20.28 -16.63
N PRO A 8 -4.02 -19.51 -17.68
CA PRO A 8 -2.63 -19.40 -18.11
C PRO A 8 -1.74 -18.93 -16.96
N ASN A 9 -0.55 -19.52 -16.80
CA ASN A 9 0.42 -19.13 -15.77
C ASN A 9 0.71 -17.62 -15.75
N GLN A 10 0.62 -16.98 -16.91
CA GLN A 10 0.74 -15.53 -17.08
C GLN A 10 -0.38 -14.75 -16.35
N LEU A 11 -1.62 -15.24 -16.37
CA LEU A 11 -2.73 -14.61 -15.67
C LEU A 11 -2.56 -14.74 -14.15
N TYR A 12 -2.08 -15.88 -13.65
CA TYR A 12 -1.74 -16.01 -12.23
C TYR A 12 -0.61 -15.07 -11.81
N SER A 13 0.42 -14.92 -12.64
CA SER A 13 1.51 -13.97 -12.38
C SER A 13 0.99 -12.53 -12.30
N LEU A 14 0.14 -12.11 -13.25
CA LEU A 14 -0.48 -10.78 -13.25
C LEU A 14 -1.35 -10.56 -12.00
N MET A 15 -2.15 -11.56 -11.62
CA MET A 15 -2.98 -11.48 -10.41
C MET A 15 -2.12 -11.37 -9.15
N ALA A 16 -1.01 -12.11 -9.07
CA ALA A 16 -0.09 -12.03 -7.95
C ALA A 16 0.55 -10.63 -7.83
N GLU A 17 0.92 -10.02 -8.95
CA GLU A 17 1.44 -8.65 -9.00
C GLU A 17 0.41 -7.64 -8.50
N LEU A 18 -0.84 -7.71 -8.99
CA LEU A 18 -1.92 -6.83 -8.53
C LEU A 18 -2.21 -6.99 -7.03
N VAL A 19 -2.20 -8.22 -6.52
CA VAL A 19 -2.40 -8.50 -5.09
C VAL A 19 -1.23 -7.95 -4.26
N LEU A 20 0.00 -8.12 -4.73
CA LEU A 20 1.19 -7.63 -4.06
C LEU A 20 1.18 -6.10 -4.00
N ASP A 21 0.95 -5.44 -5.13
CA ASP A 21 0.90 -3.98 -5.22
C ASP A 21 -0.16 -3.41 -4.27
N HIS A 22 -1.35 -4.02 -4.26
CA HIS A 22 -2.41 -3.63 -3.34
C HIS A 22 -2.00 -3.81 -1.87
N ALA A 23 -1.46 -4.97 -1.52
CA ALA A 23 -1.06 -5.28 -0.15
C ALA A 23 0.07 -4.35 0.36
N VAL A 24 1.05 -4.04 -0.50
CA VAL A 24 2.14 -3.12 -0.19
C VAL A 24 1.59 -1.71 0.02
N ARG A 25 0.77 -1.20 -0.91
CA ARG A 25 0.17 0.13 -0.81
C ARG A 25 -0.67 0.28 0.46
N GLU A 26 -1.52 -0.71 0.77
CA GLU A 26 -2.31 -0.68 2.01
C GLU A 26 -1.45 -0.71 3.27
N TYR A 27 -0.39 -1.53 3.29
CA TYR A 27 0.52 -1.58 4.43
C TYR A 27 1.23 -0.25 4.65
N GLU A 28 1.73 0.38 3.60
CA GLU A 28 2.40 1.68 3.70
C GLU A 28 1.48 2.78 4.20
N ILE A 29 0.22 2.81 3.72
CA ILE A 29 -0.79 3.75 4.20
C ILE A 29 -1.06 3.55 5.70
N ARG A 30 -1.27 2.29 6.15
CA ARG A 30 -1.49 2.00 7.58
C ARG A 30 -0.29 2.41 8.42
N ARG A 31 0.93 2.07 7.99
CA ARG A 31 2.18 2.45 8.67
C ARG A 31 2.31 3.97 8.79
N LEU A 32 1.96 4.72 7.74
CA LEU A 32 2.03 6.18 7.75
C LEU A 32 1.05 6.78 8.75
N TYR A 33 -0.19 6.29 8.81
CA TYR A 33 -1.15 6.74 9.83
C TYR A 33 -0.64 6.52 11.24
N GLU A 34 -0.12 5.32 11.55
CA GLU A 34 0.44 5.01 12.87
C GLU A 34 1.61 5.95 13.25
N GLU A 35 2.52 6.21 12.31
CA GLU A 35 3.67 7.10 12.52
C GLU A 35 3.26 8.58 12.63
N ILE A 36 2.23 9.00 11.90
CA ILE A 36 1.63 10.34 12.01
C ILE A 36 1.05 10.52 13.42
N ASP A 37 0.28 9.56 13.90
CA ASP A 37 -0.30 9.60 15.25
C ASP A 37 0.79 9.65 16.32
N LEU A 38 1.84 8.84 16.18
CA LEU A 38 3.00 8.89 17.08
C LEU A 38 3.71 10.24 17.04
N SER A 39 3.81 10.89 15.87
CA SER A 39 4.40 12.22 15.74
C SER A 39 3.57 13.29 16.45
N LEU A 40 2.24 13.18 16.41
CA LEU A 40 1.31 14.07 17.12
C LEU A 40 1.46 13.92 18.64
N VAL A 41 1.48 12.67 19.14
CA VAL A 41 1.70 12.38 20.57
C VAL A 41 3.02 12.99 21.06
N ARG A 42 4.08 12.89 20.25
CA ARG A 42 5.40 13.44 20.55
C ARG A 42 5.53 14.95 20.31
N ARG A 43 4.49 15.60 19.77
CA ARG A 43 4.50 17.00 19.32
C ARG A 43 5.63 17.29 18.32
N ASP A 44 6.03 16.29 17.53
CA ASP A 44 7.08 16.41 16.52
C ASP A 44 6.49 16.92 15.20
N LYS A 45 6.38 18.26 15.11
CA LYS A 45 5.83 18.93 13.93
C LYS A 45 6.60 18.60 12.65
N LYS A 46 7.93 18.45 12.71
CA LYS A 46 8.75 18.20 11.51
C LYS A 46 8.44 16.82 10.94
N ARG A 47 8.36 15.81 11.81
CA ARG A 47 8.02 14.45 11.42
C ARG A 47 6.57 14.34 10.94
N PHE A 48 5.63 14.99 11.62
CA PHE A 48 4.25 15.07 11.18
C PHE A 48 4.14 15.58 9.75
N MET A 49 4.69 16.76 9.46
CA MET A 49 4.62 17.37 8.13
C MET A 49 5.23 16.48 7.04
N LYS A 50 6.38 15.85 7.33
CA LYS A 50 7.02 14.93 6.38
C LYS A 50 6.12 13.73 6.06
N LEU A 51 5.59 13.07 7.08
CA LEU A 51 4.79 11.85 6.90
C LEU A 51 3.44 12.16 6.23
N THR A 52 2.82 13.30 6.55
CA THR A 52 1.58 13.72 5.87
C THR A 52 1.78 14.03 4.40
N GLU A 53 2.95 14.56 4.03
CA GLU A 53 3.28 14.80 2.62
C GLU A 53 3.51 13.48 1.87
N GLU A 54 4.22 12.53 2.51
CA GLU A 54 4.39 11.17 1.99
C GLU A 54 3.04 10.47 1.78
N LEU A 55 2.13 10.57 2.74
CA LEU A 55 0.79 10.01 2.63
C LEU A 55 0.00 10.65 1.48
N LYS A 56 0.08 11.98 1.29
CA LYS A 56 -0.59 12.65 0.18
C LYS A 56 -0.09 12.15 -1.18
N MET A 57 1.23 12.01 -1.35
CA MET A 57 1.80 11.50 -2.60
C MET A 57 1.24 10.10 -2.94
N ILE A 58 1.09 9.22 -1.95
CA ILE A 58 0.52 7.87 -2.16
C ILE A 58 -0.98 7.94 -2.52
N LEU A 59 -1.73 8.88 -1.95
CA LEU A 59 -3.18 9.03 -2.19
C LEU A 59 -3.51 9.76 -3.49
N GLU A 60 -2.62 10.63 -3.96
CA GLU A 60 -2.76 11.41 -5.20
C GLU A 60 -2.30 10.62 -6.44
N ASP A 61 -1.54 9.54 -6.26
CA ASP A 61 -1.08 8.62 -7.31
C ASP A 61 -2.21 7.68 -7.81
N LYS A 62 -3.31 8.31 -8.25
CA LYS A 62 -4.50 7.70 -8.87
C LYS A 62 -4.40 7.57 -10.37
#